data_AF-A0A529NW91-F1
#
_entry.id   AF-A0A529NW91-F1
#
_cell.length_a   1.000
_cell.length_b   1.000
_cell.length_c   1.000
_cell.angle_alpha   90.00
_cell.angle_beta   90.00
_cell.angle_gamma   90.00
#
_symmetry.space_group_name_H-M   'P 1'
#
loop_
_entity.id
_entity.type
_entity.pdbx_description
1 polymer ?
#
loop_
_entity_poly.entity_id
_entity_poly.type
_entity_poly.pdbx_seq_one_letter_code
_entity_poly.pdbx_strand_id
1 'polypeptide(L)'
;MLTTPATHNHLAERVQRLFGTAPCRLQVAALPWRDTKHGVEIMLITSRDTGRWVLPKGWPEAKELLCEAAAREAGEEAGLRGTISHHEAGRYFYAKA
;
A
#
# COMPACT_ATOMS: atom_id res chain seq x y z
N MET A 1 1.18 -2.60 -30.15
CA MET A 1 -0.26 -2.94 -30.18
C MET A 1 -0.52 -3.89 -29.02
N LEU A 2 -0.90 -3.33 -27.87
CA LEU A 2 -2.28 -3.31 -27.34
C LEU A 2 -2.70 -4.66 -26.74
N THR A 3 -2.36 -4.87 -25.47
CA THR A 3 -3.15 -5.72 -24.56
C THR A 3 -3.59 -4.85 -23.39
N THR A 4 -4.87 -4.46 -23.41
CA THR A 4 -5.61 -3.79 -22.33
C THR A 4 -6.93 -4.53 -22.19
N PRO A 5 -7.66 -4.42 -21.06
CA PRO A 5 -7.25 -4.51 -19.66
C PRO A 5 -7.99 -5.67 -18.95
N ALA A 6 -7.54 -6.03 -17.75
CA ALA A 6 -8.26 -6.92 -16.85
C ALA A 6 -9.72 -6.44 -16.68
N THR A 7 -10.66 -7.31 -17.05
CA THR A 7 -12.09 -7.08 -16.89
C THR A 7 -12.40 -6.99 -15.40
N HIS A 8 -12.63 -5.78 -14.90
CA HIS A 8 -13.16 -5.56 -13.56
C HIS A 8 -14.48 -6.32 -13.44
N ASN A 9 -14.49 -7.37 -12.64
CA ASN A 9 -15.62 -8.28 -12.52
C ASN A 9 -16.68 -7.64 -11.60
N HIS A 10 -17.44 -6.67 -12.14
CA HIS A 10 -18.48 -5.90 -11.44
C HIS A 10 -19.57 -6.77 -10.78
N LEU A 11 -19.70 -8.03 -11.18
CA LEU A 11 -20.60 -9.00 -10.54
C LEU A 11 -20.18 -9.35 -9.12
N ALA A 12 -18.87 -9.52 -8.86
CA ALA A 12 -18.37 -9.86 -7.53
C ALA A 12 -18.59 -8.71 -6.54
N GLU A 13 -18.35 -7.47 -6.98
CA GLU A 13 -18.60 -6.26 -6.18
C GLU A 13 -20.09 -6.07 -5.87
N ARG A 14 -20.98 -6.35 -6.83
CA ARG A 14 -22.44 -6.26 -6.65
C ARG A 14 -22.98 -7.33 -5.70
N VAL A 15 -22.46 -8.56 -5.81
CA VAL A 15 -22.78 -9.66 -4.90
C VAL A 15 -22.30 -9.34 -3.47
N GLN A 16 -21.08 -8.83 -3.30
CA GLN A 16 -20.57 -8.44 -1.97
C GLN A 16 -21.40 -7.34 -1.30
N ARG A 17 -21.90 -6.36 -2.06
CA ARG A 17 -22.83 -5.32 -1.54
C ARG A 17 -24.17 -5.88 -1.06
N LEU A 18 -24.66 -6.96 -1.67
CA LEU A 18 -25.92 -7.60 -1.30
C LEU A 18 -25.79 -8.51 -0.07
N PHE A 19 -24.60 -9.10 0.16
CA PHE A 19 -24.35 -10.04 1.27
C PHE A 19 -23.57 -9.44 2.44
N GLY A 20 -23.42 -8.10 2.50
CA GLY A 20 -22.93 -7.40 3.69
C GLY A 20 -21.45 -7.59 4.03
N THR A 21 -20.66 -8.21 3.15
CA THR A 21 -19.21 -8.33 3.37
C THR A 21 -18.55 -7.02 2.98
N ALA A 22 -18.02 -6.28 3.96
CA ALA A 22 -17.23 -5.09 3.68
C ALA A 22 -16.07 -5.47 2.75
N PRO A 23 -15.88 -4.76 1.62
CA PRO A 23 -14.80 -5.08 0.69
C PRO A 23 -13.46 -5.03 1.43
N CYS A 24 -12.59 -5.99 1.14
CA CYS A 24 -11.22 -5.98 1.66
C CYS A 24 -10.58 -4.65 1.28
N ARG A 25 -10.29 -3.84 2.30
CA ARG A 25 -9.73 -2.50 2.12
C ARG A 25 -8.25 -2.64 1.81
N LEU A 26 -7.86 -2.36 0.56
CA LEU A 26 -6.47 -2.37 0.11
C LEU A 26 -5.72 -1.16 0.69
N GLN A 27 -4.65 -1.41 1.44
CA GLN A 27 -3.69 -0.40 1.87
C GLN A 27 -2.32 -0.76 1.27
N VAL A 28 -1.59 0.24 0.81
CA VAL A 28 -0.21 0.10 0.32
C VAL A 28 0.74 0.78 1.28
N ALA A 29 1.97 0.29 1.35
CA ALA A 29 3.01 0.84 2.20
C ALA A 29 4.33 0.89 1.43
N ALA A 30 5.13 1.93 1.67
CA ALA A 30 6.53 1.90 1.27
C ALA A 30 7.34 1.14 2.32
N LEU A 31 8.42 0.49 1.88
CA LEU A 31 9.48 -0.02 2.75
C LEU A 31 10.74 0.83 2.50
N PRO A 32 10.88 2.00 3.13
CA PRO A 32 12.03 2.85 2.90
C PRO A 32 13.24 2.26 3.63
N TRP A 33 14.34 2.12 2.90
CA TRP A 33 15.56 1.57 3.46
C TRP A 33 16.80 2.27 2.88
N ARG A 34 17.91 2.12 3.58
CA ARG A 34 19.23 2.54 3.09
C ARG A 34 20.31 1.55 3.53
N ASP A 35 21.33 1.41 2.70
CA ASP A 35 22.57 0.75 3.09
C ASP A 35 23.43 1.67 3.95
N THR A 36 24.02 1.10 4.99
CA THR A 36 25.04 1.76 5.82
C THR A 36 26.23 0.83 6.02
N LYS A 37 27.33 1.36 6.58
CA LYS A 37 28.49 0.52 7.00
C LYS A 37 28.14 -0.54 8.06
N HIS A 38 26.98 -0.44 8.70
CA HIS A 38 26.51 -1.34 9.75
C HIS A 38 25.38 -2.26 9.29
N GLY A 39 25.00 -2.20 8.01
CA GLY A 39 23.91 -2.96 7.42
C GLY A 39 22.74 -2.09 6.97
N VAL A 40 21.64 -2.77 6.64
CA VAL A 40 20.40 -2.13 6.16
C VAL A 40 19.67 -1.48 7.32
N GLU A 41 19.32 -0.20 7.15
CA GLU A 41 18.42 0.51 8.04
C GLU A 41 17.06 0.71 7.37
N ILE A 42 15.98 0.49 8.10
CA ILE A 42 14.61 0.68 7.64
C ILE A 42 14.00 1.86 8.40
N MET A 43 13.36 2.77 7.67
CA MET A 43 12.67 3.90 8.29
C MET A 43 11.22 3.54 8.64
N LEU A 44 10.85 3.80 9.89
CA LEU A 44 9.49 3.64 10.41
C LEU A 44 8.96 4.99 10.87
N ILE A 45 7.63 5.13 10.90
CA ILE A 45 6.92 6.25 11.52
C ILE A 45 6.05 5.73 12.68
N THR A 46 5.51 6.62 13.50
CA THR A 46 4.55 6.24 14.55
C THR A 46 3.11 6.46 14.07
N SER A 47 2.22 5.51 14.37
CA SER A 47 0.80 5.66 14.08
C SER A 47 0.21 6.79 14.92
N ARG A 48 -0.69 7.58 14.34
CA ARG A 48 -1.37 8.70 15.03
C ARG A 48 -2.10 8.27 16.30
N ASP A 49 -2.86 7.18 16.23
CA ASP A 49 -3.81 6.83 17.31
C ASP A 49 -3.14 6.07 18.47
N THR A 50 -2.12 5.26 18.17
CA THR A 50 -1.57 4.30 19.15
C THR A 50 -0.07 4.43 19.39
N GLY A 51 0.61 5.31 18.66
CA GLY A 51 2.07 5.48 18.75
C GLY A 51 2.90 4.27 18.30
N ARG A 52 2.28 3.22 17.74
CA ARG A 52 2.99 2.03 17.26
C ARG A 52 3.86 2.37 16.05
N TRP A 53 5.04 1.77 15.99
CA TRP A 53 5.90 1.82 14.82
C TRP A 53 5.25 1.10 13.64
N VAL A 54 5.16 1.80 12.51
CA VAL A 54 4.55 1.32 11.27
C VAL A 54 5.36 1.81 10.07
N LEU A 55 5.16 1.15 8.94
CA LEU A 55 5.59 1.68 7.65
C LEU A 55 4.69 2.86 7.24
N PRO A 56 5.23 3.87 6.54
CA PRO A 56 4.40 4.89 5.92
C PRO A 56 3.52 4.24 4.86
N LYS A 57 2.21 4.49 4.96
CA LYS A 57 1.20 3.69 4.26
C LYS A 57 -0.10 4.46 4.12
N GLY A 58 -0.83 4.18 3.04
CA GLY A 58 -2.14 4.78 2.84
C GLY A 58 -2.93 4.16 1.71
N TRP A 59 -3.88 4.94 1.20
CA TRP A 59 -4.90 4.45 0.29
C TRP A 59 -4.51 4.78 -1.14
N PRO A 60 -4.45 3.80 -2.06
CA PRO A 60 -4.31 4.10 -3.48
C PRO A 60 -5.48 4.95 -3.97
N GLU A 61 -5.18 5.95 -4.80
CA GLU A 61 -6.21 6.82 -5.37
C GLU A 61 -6.60 6.39 -6.80
N ALA A 62 -7.89 6.42 -7.12
CA ALA A 62 -8.41 6.20 -8.47
C ALA A 62 -7.77 5.02 -9.25
N LYS A 63 -6.94 5.32 -10.26
CA LYS A 63 -6.22 4.35 -11.11
C LYS A 63 -4.70 4.41 -10.91
N GLU A 64 -4.25 4.90 -9.76
CA GLU A 64 -2.84 5.02 -9.38
C GLU A 64 -2.19 3.64 -9.30
N LEU A 65 -0.94 3.53 -9.78
CA LEU A 65 -0.17 2.31 -9.62
C LEU A 65 0.15 2.12 -8.14
N LEU A 66 0.08 0.89 -7.63
CA LEU A 66 0.27 0.62 -6.20
C LEU A 66 1.65 1.06 -5.68
N CYS A 67 2.69 1.00 -6.52
CA CYS A 67 4.02 1.49 -6.19
C CYS A 67 4.07 3.03 -6.13
N GLU A 68 3.37 3.73 -7.03
CA GLU A 68 3.28 5.19 -7.02
C GLU A 68 2.53 5.67 -5.78
N ALA A 69 1.41 5.02 -5.45
CA ALA A 69 0.67 5.25 -4.21
C ALA A 69 1.56 5.08 -2.98
N ALA A 70 2.33 3.99 -2.90
CA ALA A 70 3.27 3.78 -1.80
C ALA A 70 4.35 4.88 -1.71
N ALA A 71 4.87 5.35 -2.85
CA ALA A 71 5.85 6.44 -2.89
C ALA A 71 5.25 7.79 -2.46
N ARG A 72 4.03 8.10 -2.91
CA ARG A 72 3.29 9.30 -2.52
C ARG A 72 3.05 9.33 -1.01
N GLU A 73 2.52 8.25 -0.45
CA GLU A 73 2.25 8.12 0.99
C GLU A 73 3.54 8.23 1.83
N ALA A 74 4.67 7.69 1.34
CA ALA A 74 5.97 7.90 1.99
C ALA A 74 6.40 9.37 2.01
N GLY A 75 6.10 10.12 0.95
CA GLY A 75 6.31 11.56 0.89
C GLY A 75 5.42 12.33 1.86
N GLU A 76 4.14 11.99 1.92
CA GLU A 76 3.13 12.68 2.74
C GLU A 76 3.29 12.40 4.24
N GLU A 77 3.45 11.13 4.63
CA GLU A 77 3.51 10.76 6.05
C GLU A 77 4.91 10.94 6.67
N ALA A 78 5.96 10.87 5.84
CA ALA A 78 7.33 10.76 6.33
C ALA A 78 8.32 11.72 5.66
N GLY A 79 7.88 12.57 4.71
CA GLY A 79 8.73 13.52 4.03
C GLY A 79 9.78 12.89 3.10
N LEU A 80 9.58 11.63 2.71
CA LEU A 80 10.56 10.88 1.93
C LEU A 80 10.46 11.14 0.42
N ARG A 81 11.61 11.02 -0.26
CA ARG A 81 11.73 10.99 -1.71
C ARG A 81 12.77 9.96 -2.10
N GLY A 82 12.57 9.25 -3.20
CA GLY A 82 13.50 8.21 -3.65
C GLY A 82 12.97 7.43 -4.85
N THR A 83 13.67 6.35 -5.18
CA THR A 83 13.24 5.41 -6.22
C THR A 83 12.37 4.32 -5.60
N ILE A 84 11.23 4.02 -6.22
CA ILE A 84 10.34 2.94 -5.80
C ILE A 84 10.43 1.75 -6.76
N SER A 85 10.41 0.54 -6.21
CA SER A 85 10.31 -0.68 -6.99
C SER A 85 8.89 -0.86 -7.55
N HIS A 86 8.78 -1.35 -8.78
CA HIS A 86 7.51 -1.78 -9.35
C HIS A 86 7.03 -3.13 -8.78
N HIS A 87 7.94 -3.90 -8.19
CA HIS A 87 7.66 -5.17 -7.54
C HIS A 87 7.46 -4.97 -6.03
N GLU A 88 6.36 -5.51 -5.50
CA GLU A 88 6.08 -5.50 -4.06
C GLU A 88 7.07 -6.40 -3.30
N ALA A 89 7.51 -5.96 -2.12
CA ALA A 89 8.34 -6.77 -1.22
C ALA A 89 7.53 -7.91 -0.58
N GLY A 90 6.21 -7.76 -0.49
CA GLY A 90 5.30 -8.76 0.05
C GLY A 90 3.88 -8.22 0.22
N ARG A 91 2.96 -9.13 0.56
CA ARG A 91 1.54 -8.85 0.76
C ARG A 91 1.06 -9.48 2.06
N TYR A 92 0.32 -8.72 2.85
CA TYR A 92 -0.16 -9.13 4.15
C TYR A 92 -1.68 -9.01 4.19
N PHE A 93 -2.35 -10.04 4.71
CA PHE A 93 -3.80 -10.04 4.90
C PHE A 93 -4.11 -9.97 6.39
N TYR A 94 -4.98 -9.05 6.77
CA TYR A 94 -5.43 -8.90 8.15
C TYR A 94 -6.94 -9.15 8.23
N ALA A 95 -7.31 -10.23 8.93
CA ALA A 95 -8.69 -10.48 9.30
C ALA A 95 -8.98 -9.73 10.61
N LYS A 96 -9.74 -8.65 10.53
CA LYS A 96 -10.27 -7.98 11.72
C LYS A 96 -11.48 -8.78 12.18
N ALA A 97 -11.36 -9.43 13.34
CA ALA A 97 -12.45 -10.14 14.01
C ALA A 97 -13.47 -9.14 14.59
#